data_AF-A0A7S2LJ32-F1
#
_entry.id   AF-A0A7S2LJ32-F1
#
_cell.length_a   1.000
_cell.length_b   1.000
_cell.length_c   1.000
_cell.angle_alpha   90.00
_cell.angle_beta   90.00
_cell.angle_gamma   90.00
#
_symmetry.space_group_name_H-M   'P 1'
#
loop_
_entity.id
_entity.type
_entity.pdbx_description
1 polymer ?
#
loop_
_entity_poly.entity_id
_entity_poly.type
_entity_poly.pdbx_seq_one_letter_code
_entity_poly.pdbx_strand_id
1 'polypeptide(L)'
;FSHEYGFDCIPEIKLPIVHQTSSTSWAMDLRVLLPLLLVVFFVGLVVWSWYGWNGQQQNKDAIKSKKQLTQQCDRIQRMLLLLTFFAWLATLFPIAGFLKVGTFVADRLVVASTFGTCIFAGRLIAVSLTTDDDDNSDDEHRSTLAIQPKTIIKHTILLYLLTNHLAKQTHNRTSEWMDEFSLLTSSLKSCPRSIKSNLEASKLYSGLVPQMLDLDKALSLIKNAHSIDPTYCDVHMQYAHVYFQQEKLIPFEEELVEALLCPFSMGQAMTNWNRYWQVMLSSGDSVPKERYTKYMQRIQGEIDKAEKEDASKAKKDSGRDEILY
;
A
#
# COMPACT_ATOMS: atom_id res chain seq x y z
N PHE A 1 6.05 -4.37 12.57
CA PHE A 1 5.63 -4.94 11.27
C PHE A 1 4.22 -4.62 10.79
N SER A 2 3.12 -4.76 11.57
CA SER A 2 1.77 -4.35 11.07
C SER A 2 1.63 -2.85 10.84
N HIS A 3 2.12 -2.08 11.80
CA HIS A 3 2.02 -0.62 11.81
C HIS A 3 3.02 0.06 10.86
N GLU A 4 4.05 -0.65 10.39
CA GLU A 4 5.11 -0.08 9.54
C GLU A 4 4.71 0.15 8.08
N TYR A 5 3.61 -0.45 7.60
CA TYR A 5 3.30 -0.51 6.16
C TYR A 5 1.88 -0.07 5.79
N GLY A 6 1.26 0.82 6.57
CA GLY A 6 0.17 1.66 6.05
C GLY A 6 -1.26 1.27 6.43
N PHE A 7 -1.48 0.51 7.51
CA PHE A 7 -2.83 0.38 8.08
C PHE A 7 -3.40 1.75 8.49
N ASP A 8 -2.56 2.65 8.99
CA ASP A 8 -2.96 4.01 9.38
C ASP A 8 -3.25 4.93 8.19
N CYS A 9 -2.94 4.48 6.97
CA CYS A 9 -3.24 5.18 5.72
C CYS A 9 -4.59 4.82 5.13
N ILE A 10 -5.26 3.80 5.66
CA ILE A 10 -6.64 3.54 5.32
C ILE A 10 -7.44 4.63 6.02
N PRO A 11 -8.05 5.59 5.29
CA PRO A 11 -8.87 6.59 5.93
C PRO A 11 -9.94 5.82 6.67
N GLU A 12 -10.09 6.04 7.98
CA GLU A 12 -11.15 5.44 8.77
C GLU A 12 -12.41 5.56 7.92
N ILE A 13 -12.98 4.40 7.54
CA ILE A 13 -14.29 4.38 6.95
C ILE A 13 -15.14 4.91 8.09
N LYS A 14 -15.41 6.22 8.05
CA LYS A 14 -16.43 6.85 8.88
C LYS A 14 -17.74 6.30 8.35
N LEU A 15 -17.98 5.02 8.65
CA LEU A 15 -19.31 4.49 8.70
C LEU A 15 -20.04 5.52 9.54
N PRO A 16 -21.08 6.16 9.02
CA PRO A 16 -21.88 7.07 9.81
C PRO A 16 -22.36 6.24 10.98
N ILE A 17 -21.68 6.37 12.12
CA ILE A 17 -22.16 5.87 13.40
C ILE A 17 -23.51 6.56 13.49
N VAL A 18 -24.55 5.75 13.42
CA VAL A 18 -25.94 6.18 13.33
C VAL A 18 -26.27 6.91 14.63
N HIS A 19 -25.86 8.17 14.73
CA HIS A 19 -26.58 9.13 15.55
C HIS A 19 -27.84 9.44 14.77
N GLN A 20 -28.84 8.65 15.12
CA GLN A 20 -30.23 8.67 14.72
C GLN A 20 -30.81 10.09 14.78
N THR A 21 -30.50 10.93 13.80
CA THR A 21 -31.19 12.20 13.53
C THR A 21 -31.40 12.32 12.03
N SER A 22 -32.53 11.73 11.61
CA SER A 22 -33.36 12.11 10.46
C SER A 22 -32.75 13.06 9.42
N SER A 23 -31.96 12.55 8.48
CA SER A 23 -32.15 12.80 7.05
C SER A 23 -31.19 11.92 6.24
N THR A 24 -31.75 11.17 5.32
CA THR A 24 -31.13 10.08 4.56
C THR A 24 -30.18 10.60 3.48
N SER A 25 -28.88 10.61 3.76
CA SER A 25 -27.84 10.72 2.73
C SER A 25 -26.96 9.48 2.81
N TRP A 26 -27.32 8.44 2.05
CA TRP A 26 -26.52 7.23 1.87
C TRP A 26 -25.38 7.53 0.89
N ALA A 27 -24.40 8.33 1.33
CA ALA A 27 -23.15 8.43 0.61
C ALA A 27 -22.38 7.11 0.81
N MET A 28 -22.66 6.11 -0.02
CA MET A 28 -21.80 4.93 -0.09
C MET A 28 -20.41 5.41 -0.51
N ASP A 29 -19.40 5.10 0.30
CA ASP A 29 -18.01 5.41 -0.02
C ASP A 29 -17.69 4.75 -1.37
N LEU A 30 -17.35 5.58 -2.37
CA LEU A 30 -17.03 5.15 -3.73
C LEU A 30 -15.92 4.08 -3.74
N ARG A 31 -15.10 4.06 -2.68
CA ARG A 31 -14.03 3.07 -2.48
C ARG A 31 -14.53 1.66 -2.17
N VAL A 32 -15.73 1.50 -1.61
CA VAL A 32 -16.37 0.20 -1.41
C VAL A 32 -17.20 -0.18 -2.64
N LEU A 33 -17.78 0.83 -3.30
CA LEU A 33 -18.53 0.64 -4.54
C LEU A 33 -17.65 0.09 -5.67
N LEU A 34 -16.41 0.57 -5.83
CA LEU A 34 -15.52 0.12 -6.88
C LEU A 34 -15.19 -1.39 -6.79
N PRO A 35 -14.75 -1.95 -5.64
CA PRO A 35 -14.61 -3.39 -5.47
C PRO A 35 -15.90 -4.16 -5.72
N LEU A 36 -17.06 -3.67 -5.24
CA LEU A 36 -18.35 -4.31 -5.48
C LEU A 36 -18.71 -4.36 -6.97
N LEU A 37 -18.54 -3.24 -7.68
CA LEU A 37 -18.76 -3.17 -9.13
C LEU A 37 -17.80 -4.10 -9.88
N LEU A 38 -16.54 -4.16 -9.46
CA LEU A 38 -15.57 -5.10 -10.02
C LEU A 38 -15.98 -6.54 -9.78
N VAL A 39 -16.43 -6.92 -8.57
CA VAL A 39 -16.93 -8.27 -8.27
C VAL A 39 -18.13 -8.60 -9.16
N VAL A 40 -19.11 -7.70 -9.27
CA VAL A 40 -20.29 -7.89 -10.14
C VAL A 40 -19.87 -8.06 -11.60
N PHE A 41 -18.95 -7.22 -12.08
CA PHE A 41 -18.41 -7.29 -13.43
C PHE A 41 -17.67 -8.63 -13.67
N PHE A 42 -16.86 -9.09 -12.72
CA PHE A 42 -16.13 -10.36 -12.82
C PHE A 42 -17.06 -11.56 -12.78
N VAL A 43 -18.05 -11.56 -11.90
CA VAL A 43 -19.09 -12.60 -11.90
C VAL A 43 -19.82 -12.61 -13.24
N GLY A 44 -20.15 -11.44 -13.79
CA GLY A 44 -20.72 -11.30 -15.12
C GLY A 44 -19.84 -11.89 -16.22
N LEU A 45 -18.53 -11.63 -16.21
CA LEU A 45 -17.58 -12.20 -17.16
C LEU A 45 -17.45 -13.71 -17.05
N VAL A 46 -17.46 -14.27 -15.83
CA VAL A 46 -17.43 -15.72 -15.59
C VAL A 46 -18.70 -16.38 -16.11
N VAL A 47 -19.87 -15.80 -15.81
CA VAL A 47 -21.16 -16.32 -16.31
C VAL A 47 -21.21 -16.23 -17.83
N TRP A 48 -20.76 -15.12 -18.41
CA TRP A 48 -20.71 -14.94 -19.87
C TRP A 48 -19.76 -15.91 -20.56
N SER A 49 -18.58 -16.17 -19.98
CA SER A 49 -17.61 -17.13 -20.55
C SER A 49 -18.13 -18.57 -20.49
N TRP A 50 -18.91 -18.90 -19.46
CA TRP A 50 -19.44 -20.25 -19.25
C TRP A 50 -20.63 -20.56 -20.15
N TYR A 51 -21.59 -19.64 -20.24
CA TYR A 51 -22.86 -19.85 -20.93
C TYR A 51 -22.85 -19.33 -22.37
N GLY A 52 -21.90 -18.47 -22.73
CA GLY A 52 -21.89 -17.79 -24.01
C GLY A 52 -23.09 -16.84 -24.18
N TRP A 53 -23.06 -16.02 -25.22
CA TRP A 53 -24.25 -15.27 -25.62
C TRP A 53 -25.16 -16.25 -26.36
N ASN A 54 -26.12 -16.87 -25.64
CA ASN A 54 -27.13 -17.78 -26.19
C ASN A 54 -28.16 -17.04 -27.08
N GLY A 55 -27.68 -16.14 -27.93
CA GLY A 55 -28.46 -15.43 -28.91
C GLY A 55 -28.73 -16.32 -30.10
N GLN A 56 -29.90 -16.95 -30.09
CA GLN A 56 -30.66 -17.26 -31.29
C GLN A 56 -30.02 -18.27 -32.27
N GLN A 57 -29.88 -19.52 -31.83
CA GLN A 57 -29.65 -20.65 -32.72
C GLN A 57 -30.91 -21.49 -32.88
N GLN A 58 -31.95 -20.87 -33.44
CA GLN A 58 -33.11 -21.55 -34.00
C GLN A 58 -33.11 -21.35 -35.52
N ASN A 59 -32.21 -22.03 -36.23
CA ASN A 59 -32.55 -22.64 -37.52
C ASN A 59 -31.38 -23.40 -38.16
N LYS A 60 -31.74 -24.54 -38.77
CA LYS A 60 -31.02 -25.37 -39.76
C LYS A 60 -30.07 -26.45 -39.22
N ASP A 61 -30.66 -27.64 -39.14
CA ASP A 61 -30.11 -28.94 -38.74
C ASP A 61 -29.05 -29.58 -39.66
N ALA A 62 -28.47 -28.89 -40.65
CA ALA A 62 -27.60 -29.54 -41.64
C ALA A 62 -26.08 -29.31 -41.47
N ILE A 63 -25.64 -28.40 -40.59
CA ILE A 63 -24.20 -28.09 -40.40
C ILE A 63 -23.83 -28.30 -38.93
N LYS A 64 -24.07 -29.50 -38.39
CA LYS A 64 -23.91 -29.81 -36.96
C LYS A 64 -22.49 -30.23 -36.55
N SER A 65 -21.74 -30.92 -37.41
CA SER A 65 -20.45 -31.53 -37.02
C SER A 65 -19.27 -30.54 -36.97
N LYS A 66 -19.02 -29.75 -38.03
CA LYS A 66 -17.91 -28.76 -38.03
C LYS A 66 -18.10 -27.63 -37.02
N LYS A 67 -19.33 -27.16 -36.80
CA LYS A 67 -19.63 -26.10 -35.83
C LYS A 67 -19.33 -26.49 -34.39
N GLN A 68 -19.45 -27.78 -34.05
CA GLN A 68 -19.26 -28.26 -32.68
C GLN A 68 -17.78 -28.21 -32.25
N LEU A 69 -16.85 -28.52 -33.16
CA LEU A 69 -15.40 -28.42 -32.91
C LEU A 69 -14.97 -26.96 -32.74
N THR A 70 -15.39 -26.07 -33.64
CA THR A 70 -15.06 -24.64 -33.57
C THR A 70 -15.61 -24.00 -32.30
N GLN A 71 -16.85 -24.35 -31.90
CA GLN A 71 -17.47 -23.85 -30.68
C GLN A 71 -16.72 -24.32 -29.41
N GLN A 72 -16.16 -25.53 -29.42
CA GLN A 72 -15.38 -26.04 -28.30
C GLN A 72 -14.01 -25.34 -28.18
N CYS A 73 -13.32 -25.09 -29.31
CA CYS A 73 -12.09 -24.30 -29.33
C CYS A 73 -12.32 -22.87 -28.79
N ASP A 74 -13.41 -22.23 -29.21
CA ASP A 74 -13.81 -20.90 -28.75
C ASP A 74 -14.02 -20.84 -27.24
N ARG A 75 -14.68 -21.87 -26.67
CA ARG A 75 -14.94 -21.96 -25.24
C ARG A 75 -13.66 -22.13 -24.43
N ILE A 76 -12.74 -22.99 -24.90
CA ILE A 76 -11.45 -23.23 -24.26
C ILE A 76 -10.60 -21.96 -24.28
N GLN A 77 -10.58 -21.24 -25.40
CA GLN A 77 -9.86 -19.98 -25.52
C GLN A 77 -10.40 -18.91 -24.57
N ARG A 78 -11.74 -18.78 -24.43
CA ARG A 78 -12.37 -17.86 -23.47
C ARG A 78 -12.02 -18.23 -22.02
N MET A 79 -12.04 -19.52 -21.68
CA MET A 79 -11.69 -20.01 -20.35
C MET A 79 -10.22 -19.75 -20.02
N LEU A 80 -9.29 -20.08 -20.92
CA LEU A 80 -7.86 -19.81 -20.73
C LEU A 80 -7.61 -18.34 -20.46
N LEU A 81 -8.28 -17.46 -21.20
CA LEU A 81 -8.04 -16.03 -21.09
C LEU A 81 -8.59 -15.44 -19.80
N LEU A 82 -9.74 -15.94 -19.35
CA LEU A 82 -10.30 -15.61 -18.06
C LEU A 82 -9.39 -16.11 -16.93
N LEU A 83 -8.82 -17.31 -17.07
CA LEU A 83 -7.84 -17.87 -16.13
C LEU A 83 -6.54 -17.05 -16.10
N THR A 84 -6.02 -16.63 -17.25
CA THR A 84 -4.84 -15.74 -17.34
C THR A 84 -5.14 -14.39 -16.68
N PHE A 85 -6.34 -13.85 -16.91
CA PHE A 85 -6.78 -12.61 -16.30
C PHE A 85 -6.93 -12.73 -14.77
N PHE A 86 -7.49 -13.84 -14.25
CA PHE A 86 -7.59 -14.09 -12.82
C PHE A 86 -6.24 -14.39 -12.17
N ALA A 87 -5.37 -15.15 -12.83
CA ALA A 87 -3.99 -15.39 -12.38
C ALA A 87 -3.22 -14.07 -12.29
N TRP A 88 -3.46 -13.16 -13.24
CA TRP A 88 -2.95 -11.80 -13.19
C TRP A 88 -3.55 -10.99 -12.05
N LEU A 89 -4.88 -10.96 -11.91
CA LEU A 89 -5.56 -10.21 -10.84
C LEU A 89 -5.16 -10.72 -9.45
N ALA A 90 -4.86 -12.02 -9.32
CA ALA A 90 -4.39 -12.61 -8.08
C ALA A 90 -3.06 -12.02 -7.61
N THR A 91 -2.20 -11.58 -8.55
CA THR A 91 -0.97 -10.84 -8.20
C THR A 91 -1.25 -9.46 -7.59
N LEU A 92 -2.48 -8.95 -7.72
CA LEU A 92 -2.91 -7.68 -7.13
C LEU A 92 -3.48 -7.80 -5.70
N PHE A 93 -3.81 -9.00 -5.21
CA PHE A 93 -4.32 -9.19 -3.84
C PHE A 93 -3.43 -8.66 -2.71
N PRO A 94 -2.08 -8.70 -2.81
CA PRO A 94 -1.22 -8.05 -1.82
C PRO A 94 -1.43 -6.54 -1.71
N ILE A 95 -1.86 -5.88 -2.80
CA ILE A 95 -2.13 -4.44 -2.84
C ILE A 95 -3.46 -4.10 -2.15
N ALA A 96 -4.44 -5.02 -2.16
CA ALA A 96 -5.70 -4.84 -1.46
C ALA A 96 -5.58 -4.91 0.07
N GLY A 97 -4.36 -5.05 0.60
CA GLY A 97 -4.10 -5.15 2.05
C GLY A 97 -4.46 -6.50 2.66
N PHE A 98 -4.92 -7.47 1.84
CA PHE A 98 -5.29 -8.80 2.31
C PHE A 98 -4.06 -9.66 2.65
N LEU A 99 -2.91 -9.38 2.02
CA LEU A 99 -1.63 -10.06 2.28
C LEU A 99 -0.55 -9.04 2.61
N LYS A 100 0.07 -9.22 3.78
CA LYS A 100 1.03 -8.31 4.39
C LYS A 100 2.41 -8.50 3.75
N VAL A 101 2.72 -7.75 2.70
CA VAL A 101 4.02 -7.85 2.01
C VAL A 101 4.65 -6.46 1.92
N GLY A 102 5.55 -6.14 2.86
CA GLY A 102 6.34 -4.90 2.83
C GLY A 102 7.25 -4.85 1.60
N THR A 103 7.50 -3.62 1.12
CA THR A 103 8.42 -3.22 0.02
C THR A 103 8.27 -3.86 -1.37
N PHE A 104 7.59 -5.00 -1.51
CA PHE A 104 7.28 -5.61 -2.81
C PHE A 104 6.11 -4.94 -3.56
N VAL A 105 5.41 -3.99 -2.94
CA VAL A 105 4.17 -3.41 -3.48
C VAL A 105 4.43 -2.56 -4.71
N ALA A 106 5.46 -1.70 -4.72
CA ALA A 106 5.76 -0.84 -5.86
C ALA A 106 6.22 -1.65 -7.08
N ASP A 107 7.11 -2.63 -6.86
CA ASP A 107 7.66 -3.45 -7.93
C ASP A 107 6.59 -4.40 -8.52
N ARG A 108 5.74 -4.99 -7.66
CA ARG A 108 4.62 -5.82 -8.13
C ARG A 108 3.49 -5.01 -8.75
N LEU A 109 3.25 -3.77 -8.34
CA LEU A 109 2.28 -2.87 -8.98
C LEU A 109 2.67 -2.58 -10.41
N VAL A 110 3.93 -2.22 -10.64
CA VAL A 110 4.42 -1.88 -11.98
C VAL A 110 4.48 -3.15 -12.85
N VAL A 111 5.01 -4.26 -12.33
CA VAL A 111 5.13 -5.51 -13.09
C VAL A 111 3.76 -6.10 -13.42
N ALA A 112 2.82 -6.14 -12.47
CA ALA A 112 1.48 -6.62 -12.77
C ALA A 112 0.79 -5.68 -13.77
N SER A 113 0.69 -4.38 -13.51
CA SER A 113 -0.01 -3.46 -14.43
C SER A 113 0.56 -3.48 -15.86
N THR A 114 1.87 -3.56 -16.02
CA THR A 114 2.51 -3.69 -17.33
C THR A 114 2.20 -5.02 -18.00
N PHE A 115 2.29 -6.15 -17.29
CA PHE A 115 1.99 -7.47 -17.86
C PHE A 115 0.53 -7.60 -18.30
N GLY A 116 -0.41 -7.10 -17.51
CA GLY A 116 -1.84 -7.10 -17.83
C GLY A 116 -2.14 -6.22 -19.05
N THR A 117 -1.52 -5.05 -19.13
CA THR A 117 -1.64 -4.15 -20.29
C THR A 117 -1.09 -4.81 -21.57
N CYS A 118 0.04 -5.50 -21.49
CA CYS A 118 0.62 -6.23 -22.62
C CYS A 118 -0.29 -7.36 -23.13
N ILE A 119 -0.90 -8.15 -22.22
CA ILE A 119 -1.85 -9.21 -22.61
C ILE A 119 -3.07 -8.61 -23.31
N PHE A 120 -3.64 -7.55 -22.73
CA PHE A 120 -4.84 -6.92 -23.29
C PHE A 120 -4.57 -6.27 -24.65
N ALA A 121 -3.47 -5.53 -24.77
CA ALA A 121 -3.03 -4.92 -26.02
C ALA A 121 -2.72 -5.98 -27.09
N GLY A 122 -1.98 -7.03 -26.73
CA GLY A 122 -1.67 -8.15 -27.64
C GLY A 122 -2.93 -8.84 -28.16
N ARG A 123 -3.97 -8.98 -27.33
CA ARG A 123 -5.26 -9.55 -27.76
C ARG A 123 -6.03 -8.62 -28.69
N LEU A 124 -6.10 -7.32 -28.39
CA LEU A 124 -6.74 -6.34 -29.28
C LEU A 124 -6.12 -6.38 -30.67
N ILE A 125 -4.79 -6.49 -30.73
CA ILE A 125 -4.05 -6.64 -31.98
C ILE A 125 -4.40 -7.98 -32.66
N ALA A 126 -4.39 -9.08 -31.93
CA ALA A 126 -4.70 -10.40 -32.48
C ALA A 126 -6.12 -10.48 -33.06
N VAL A 127 -7.14 -9.98 -32.35
CA VAL A 127 -8.52 -9.95 -32.84
C VAL A 127 -8.63 -9.07 -34.09
N SER A 128 -7.94 -7.93 -34.11
CA SER A 128 -7.92 -7.06 -35.29
C SER A 128 -7.32 -7.76 -36.51
N LEU A 129 -6.28 -8.58 -36.33
CA LEU A 129 -5.63 -9.32 -37.41
C LEU A 129 -6.45 -10.51 -37.92
N THR A 130 -7.22 -11.19 -37.05
CA THR A 130 -7.98 -12.38 -37.44
C THR A 130 -9.35 -12.08 -38.05
N THR A 131 -9.83 -10.84 -37.97
CA THR A 131 -11.18 -10.48 -38.45
C THR A 131 -11.23 -10.27 -39.97
N ASP A 132 -10.08 -10.19 -40.66
CA ASP A 132 -10.00 -9.86 -42.08
C ASP A 132 -10.10 -11.07 -43.05
N ASP A 133 -10.01 -12.32 -42.58
CA ASP A 133 -9.77 -13.48 -43.47
C ASP A 133 -10.98 -14.38 -43.80
N ASP A 134 -12.16 -14.16 -43.21
CA ASP A 134 -13.26 -15.15 -43.25
C ASP A 134 -14.40 -14.88 -44.26
N ASP A 135 -14.25 -13.91 -45.17
CA ASP A 135 -15.30 -13.54 -46.15
C ASP A 135 -15.08 -14.16 -47.56
N ASN A 136 -14.74 -15.47 -47.60
CA ASN A 136 -14.70 -16.25 -48.85
C ASN A 136 -15.99 -17.08 -49.00
N SER A 137 -17.07 -16.41 -49.40
CA SER A 137 -18.20 -17.08 -50.06
C SER A 137 -18.79 -16.19 -51.17
N ASP A 138 -18.27 -16.39 -52.38
CA ASP A 138 -18.95 -16.36 -53.68
C ASP A 138 -20.21 -15.50 -53.85
N ASP A 139 -20.13 -14.18 -53.60
CA ASP A 139 -21.12 -13.23 -54.15
C ASP A 139 -20.42 -12.02 -54.81
N GLU A 140 -20.26 -12.17 -56.12
CA GLU A 140 -19.80 -11.17 -57.08
C GLU A 140 -20.86 -10.08 -57.29
N HIS A 141 -21.02 -9.16 -56.33
CA HIS A 141 -21.47 -7.76 -56.54
C HIS A 141 -21.85 -7.07 -55.22
N ARG A 142 -20.87 -6.42 -54.59
CA ARG A 142 -20.93 -5.05 -54.01
C ARG A 142 -19.86 -4.88 -52.93
N SER A 143 -18.78 -4.22 -53.33
CA SER A 143 -18.19 -3.04 -52.66
C SER A 143 -18.56 -2.76 -51.20
N THR A 144 -18.29 -3.68 -50.27
CA THR A 144 -18.53 -3.44 -48.83
C THR A 144 -17.45 -3.99 -47.90
N LEU A 145 -16.28 -4.34 -48.43
CA LEU A 145 -15.05 -4.66 -47.67
C LEU A 145 -14.09 -3.46 -47.58
N ALA A 146 -14.65 -2.24 -47.53
CA ALA A 146 -13.91 -1.10 -47.02
C ALA A 146 -14.17 -1.01 -45.51
N ILE A 147 -13.57 -1.93 -44.74
CA ILE A 147 -13.35 -1.69 -43.31
C ILE A 147 -12.57 -0.38 -43.27
N GLN A 148 -13.27 0.71 -42.96
CA GLN A 148 -12.75 2.03 -43.23
C GLN A 148 -11.47 2.21 -42.42
N PRO A 149 -10.29 2.42 -43.06
CA PRO A 149 -9.05 2.71 -42.34
C PRO A 149 -9.21 3.89 -41.37
N LYS A 150 -10.23 4.74 -41.62
CA LYS A 150 -10.69 5.81 -40.74
C LYS A 150 -11.03 5.35 -39.31
N THR A 151 -11.59 4.16 -39.11
CA THR A 151 -11.96 3.67 -37.77
C THR A 151 -10.74 3.22 -36.98
N ILE A 152 -9.84 2.45 -37.61
CA ILE A 152 -8.57 2.01 -37.00
C ILE A 152 -7.71 3.22 -36.63
N ILE A 153 -7.55 4.17 -37.56
CA ILE A 153 -6.79 5.41 -37.31
C ILE A 153 -7.35 6.18 -36.11
N LYS A 154 -8.69 6.30 -35.99
CA LYS A 154 -9.32 6.97 -34.83
C LYS A 154 -9.01 6.27 -33.51
N HIS A 155 -9.03 4.94 -33.47
CA HIS A 155 -8.76 4.18 -32.25
C HIS A 155 -7.28 4.25 -31.87
N THR A 156 -6.38 4.18 -32.85
CA THR A 156 -4.93 4.34 -32.63
C THR A 156 -4.60 5.74 -32.11
N ILE A 157 -5.21 6.80 -32.67
CA ILE A 157 -5.02 8.17 -32.19
C ILE A 157 -5.56 8.31 -30.75
N LEU A 158 -6.76 7.79 -30.46
CA LEU A 158 -7.34 7.83 -29.12
C LEU A 158 -6.45 7.10 -28.10
N LEU A 159 -5.96 5.90 -28.46
CA LEU A 159 -5.06 5.12 -27.63
C LEU A 159 -3.75 5.89 -27.38
N TYR A 160 -3.16 6.48 -28.41
CA TYR A 160 -1.94 7.29 -28.29
C TYR A 160 -2.14 8.52 -27.39
N LEU A 161 -3.28 9.21 -27.51
CA LEU A 161 -3.60 10.34 -26.63
C LEU A 161 -3.79 9.89 -25.18
N LEU A 162 -4.46 8.76 -24.95
CA LEU A 162 -4.66 8.19 -23.62
C LEU A 162 -3.32 7.76 -22.99
N THR A 163 -2.47 7.04 -23.73
CA THR A 163 -1.17 6.59 -23.22
C THR A 163 -0.24 7.76 -22.97
N ASN A 164 -0.21 8.80 -23.83
CA ASN A 164 0.56 10.00 -23.55
C ASN A 164 0.04 10.77 -22.34
N HIS A 165 -1.28 10.87 -22.17
CA HIS A 165 -1.85 11.49 -20.98
C HIS A 165 -1.42 10.76 -19.71
N LEU A 166 -1.55 9.42 -19.70
CA LEU A 166 -1.12 8.58 -18.57
C LEU A 166 0.40 8.64 -18.35
N ALA A 167 1.20 8.64 -19.42
CA ALA A 167 2.65 8.77 -19.36
C ALA A 167 3.06 10.13 -18.80
N LYS A 168 2.41 11.22 -19.23
CA LYS A 168 2.64 12.57 -18.71
C LYS A 168 2.24 12.67 -17.24
N GLN A 169 1.08 12.12 -16.86
CA GLN A 169 0.64 12.09 -15.46
C GLN A 169 1.59 11.28 -14.58
N THR A 170 2.03 10.11 -15.06
CA THR A 170 3.02 9.27 -14.38
C THR A 170 4.35 10.00 -14.28
N HIS A 171 4.84 10.61 -15.36
CA HIS A 171 6.08 11.37 -15.35
C HIS A 171 6.04 12.53 -14.35
N ASN A 172 4.94 13.30 -14.32
CA ASN A 172 4.75 14.36 -13.34
C ASN A 172 4.77 13.81 -11.91
N ARG A 173 4.06 12.70 -11.64
CA ARG A 173 4.08 12.01 -10.33
C ARG A 173 5.47 11.51 -9.95
N THR A 174 6.18 10.87 -10.86
CA THR A 174 7.53 10.37 -10.62
C THR A 174 8.51 11.52 -10.41
N SER A 175 8.34 12.65 -11.11
CA SER A 175 9.16 13.84 -10.90
C SER A 175 8.99 14.41 -9.48
N GLU A 176 7.78 14.34 -8.91
CA GLU A 176 7.54 14.68 -7.50
C GLU A 176 8.19 13.70 -6.51
N TRP A 177 8.69 12.55 -6.97
CA TRP A 177 9.33 11.53 -6.12
C TRP A 177 10.85 11.50 -6.27
N MET A 178 11.42 12.35 -7.12
CA MET A 178 12.87 12.41 -7.35
C MET A 178 13.63 13.06 -6.20
N ASP A 179 12.97 13.88 -5.40
CA ASP A 179 13.53 14.56 -4.24
C ASP A 179 12.90 14.02 -2.95
N GLU A 180 13.70 13.84 -1.91
CA GLU A 180 13.26 13.24 -0.64
C GLU A 180 12.15 14.09 -0.01
N PHE A 181 12.28 15.41 -0.09
CA PHE A 181 11.30 16.34 0.44
C PHE A 181 9.97 16.29 -0.33
N SER A 182 10.02 16.31 -1.66
CA SER A 182 8.81 16.22 -2.49
C SER A 182 8.12 14.86 -2.34
N LEU A 183 8.91 13.78 -2.23
CA LEU A 183 8.41 12.42 -1.96
C LEU A 183 7.68 12.36 -0.62
N LEU A 184 8.30 12.81 0.46
CA LEU A 184 7.71 12.79 1.80
C LEU A 184 6.49 13.72 1.91
N THR A 185 6.54 14.88 1.26
CA THR A 185 5.39 15.80 1.18
C THR A 185 4.22 15.18 0.42
N SER A 186 4.49 14.52 -0.73
CA SER A 186 3.47 13.82 -1.52
C SER A 186 2.91 12.62 -0.75
N SER A 187 3.76 11.91 -0.01
CA SER A 187 3.39 10.83 0.91
C SER A 187 2.45 11.32 2.01
N LEU A 188 2.79 12.41 2.70
CA LEU A 188 1.95 12.99 3.76
C LEU A 188 0.65 13.60 3.22
N LYS A 189 0.65 14.16 2.01
CA LYS A 189 -0.60 14.59 1.34
C LYS A 189 -1.53 13.41 1.09
N SER A 190 -0.97 12.27 0.68
CA SER A 190 -1.74 11.06 0.39
C SER A 190 -2.19 10.35 1.68
N CYS A 191 -1.33 10.34 2.69
CA CYS A 191 -1.54 9.71 3.98
C CYS A 191 -0.98 10.58 5.12
N PRO A 192 -1.76 11.55 5.62
CA PRO A 192 -1.31 12.44 6.70
C PRO A 192 -1.14 11.70 8.04
N ARG A 193 -1.77 10.53 8.19
CA ARG A 193 -1.71 9.67 9.37
C ARG A 193 -0.63 8.58 9.30
N SER A 194 0.29 8.64 8.34
CA SER A 194 1.44 7.73 8.31
C SER A 194 2.44 8.14 9.39
N ILE A 195 2.55 7.36 10.46
CA ILE A 195 3.55 7.57 11.54
C ILE A 195 4.94 7.66 10.92
N LYS A 196 5.29 6.69 10.07
CA LYS A 196 6.59 6.63 9.39
C LYS A 196 6.84 7.86 8.52
N SER A 197 5.88 8.29 7.70
CA SER A 197 6.06 9.46 6.85
C SER A 197 6.21 10.75 7.67
N ASN A 198 5.51 10.86 8.80
CA ASN A 198 5.68 11.99 9.72
C ASN A 198 7.09 11.99 10.35
N LEU A 199 7.58 10.83 10.81
CA LEU A 199 8.93 10.71 11.40
C LEU A 199 10.06 10.88 10.38
N GLU A 200 9.92 10.37 9.16
CA GLU A 200 10.91 10.63 8.10
C GLU A 200 10.90 12.11 7.68
N ALA A 201 9.72 12.72 7.59
CA ALA A 201 9.62 14.16 7.34
C ALA A 201 10.22 14.98 8.49
N SER A 202 10.07 14.57 9.75
CA SER A 202 10.67 15.29 10.88
C SER A 202 12.19 15.28 10.85
N LYS A 203 12.83 14.21 10.34
CA LYS A 203 14.29 14.15 10.17
C LYS A 203 14.80 15.21 9.20
N LEU A 204 14.07 15.49 8.12
CA LEU A 204 14.43 16.57 7.18
C LEU A 204 14.51 17.92 7.91
N TYR A 205 13.57 18.17 8.82
CA TYR A 205 13.46 19.41 9.59
C TYR A 205 14.37 19.47 10.83
N SER A 206 14.84 18.32 11.33
CA SER A 206 15.76 18.24 12.49
C SER A 206 17.24 18.38 12.09
N GLY A 207 17.54 19.03 10.95
CA GLY A 207 18.92 19.31 10.55
C GLY A 207 19.63 18.21 9.77
N LEU A 208 18.93 17.15 9.32
CA LEU A 208 19.47 16.25 8.28
C LEU A 208 19.76 17.04 6.99
N VAL A 209 18.90 18.00 6.67
CA VAL A 209 19.06 18.94 5.56
C VAL A 209 19.27 20.34 6.13
N PRO A 210 20.49 20.91 6.09
CA PRO A 210 20.80 22.18 6.75
C PRO A 210 19.89 23.34 6.31
N GLN A 211 19.52 23.42 5.03
CA GLN A 211 18.64 24.48 4.52
C GLN A 211 17.16 24.35 4.96
N MET A 212 16.77 23.23 5.58
CA MET A 212 15.41 22.98 6.05
C MET A 212 15.32 22.91 7.58
N LEU A 213 16.32 23.37 8.33
CA LEU A 213 16.31 23.32 9.78
C LEU A 213 15.12 24.13 10.36
N ASP A 214 14.14 23.42 10.92
CA ASP A 214 12.95 23.96 11.58
C ASP A 214 12.54 22.99 12.69
N LEU A 215 13.12 23.20 13.89
CA LEU A 215 12.95 22.28 15.01
C LEU A 215 11.50 22.23 15.53
N ASP A 216 10.75 23.33 15.39
CA ASP A 216 9.34 23.39 15.84
C ASP A 216 8.45 22.57 14.90
N LYS A 217 8.71 22.66 13.58
CA LYS A 217 8.03 21.81 12.61
C LYS A 217 8.39 20.35 12.76
N ALA A 218 9.65 20.02 13.05
CA ALA A 218 10.08 18.67 13.39
C ALA A 218 9.28 18.14 14.60
N LEU A 219 9.20 18.89 15.71
CA LEU A 219 8.42 18.51 16.88
C LEU A 219 6.93 18.33 16.59
N SER A 220 6.35 19.18 15.74
CA SER A 220 4.95 19.07 15.33
C SER A 220 4.68 17.76 14.59
N LEU A 221 5.56 17.37 13.66
CA LEU A 221 5.46 16.11 12.93
C LEU A 221 5.64 14.90 13.86
N ILE A 222 6.61 14.95 14.79
CA ILE A 222 6.82 13.90 15.79
C ILE A 222 5.59 13.78 16.71
N LYS A 223 5.00 14.91 17.13
CA LYS A 223 3.77 14.93 17.93
C LYS A 223 2.58 14.33 17.20
N ASN A 224 2.44 14.60 15.90
CA ASN A 224 1.42 13.95 15.09
C ASN A 224 1.65 12.44 15.04
N ALA A 225 2.88 11.98 14.80
CA ALA A 225 3.23 10.57 14.84
C ALA A 225 2.88 9.91 16.18
N HIS A 226 3.27 10.54 17.30
CA HIS A 226 2.95 10.08 18.65
C HIS A 226 1.45 10.03 18.93
N SER A 227 0.69 11.00 18.42
CA SER A 227 -0.77 11.04 18.60
C SER A 227 -1.53 9.93 17.85
N ILE A 228 -0.92 9.37 16.80
CA ILE A 228 -1.48 8.27 16.03
C ILE A 228 -1.24 6.95 16.76
N ASP A 229 -0.01 6.72 17.23
CA ASP A 229 0.36 5.57 18.05
C ASP A 229 1.40 5.96 19.12
N PRO A 230 0.96 6.14 20.38
CA PRO A 230 1.86 6.45 21.49
C PRO A 230 2.85 5.33 21.83
N THR A 231 2.61 4.11 21.36
CA THR A 231 3.47 2.94 21.60
C THR A 231 4.56 2.78 20.54
N TYR A 232 4.58 3.66 19.52
CA TYR A 232 5.56 3.60 18.44
C TYR A 232 6.93 4.09 18.91
N CYS A 233 7.85 3.16 19.11
CA CYS A 233 9.11 3.42 19.82
C CYS A 233 10.03 4.46 19.18
N ASP A 234 10.13 4.51 17.85
CA ASP A 234 11.06 5.41 17.17
C ASP A 234 10.72 6.89 17.42
N VAL A 235 9.49 7.21 17.82
CA VAL A 235 9.06 8.56 18.18
C VAL A 235 9.97 9.14 19.27
N HIS A 236 10.26 8.35 20.32
CA HIS A 236 11.06 8.80 21.46
C HIS A 236 12.49 9.14 21.06
N MET A 237 13.09 8.35 20.17
CA MET A 237 14.41 8.65 19.62
C MET A 237 14.43 9.96 18.80
N GLN A 238 13.36 10.23 18.05
CA GLN A 238 13.24 11.49 17.30
C GLN A 238 13.02 12.69 18.22
N TYR A 239 12.20 12.56 19.28
CA TYR A 239 12.08 13.60 20.29
C TYR A 239 13.40 13.89 20.97
N ALA A 240 14.12 12.85 21.42
CA ALA A 240 15.43 13.00 22.03
C ALA A 240 16.39 13.76 21.09
N HIS A 241 16.44 13.39 19.80
CA HIS A 241 17.29 14.08 18.83
C HIS A 241 16.97 15.58 18.72
N VAL A 242 15.69 15.94 18.61
CA VAL A 242 15.28 17.35 18.49
C VAL A 242 15.51 18.11 19.79
N TYR A 243 15.19 17.53 20.96
CA TYR A 243 15.43 18.18 22.25
C TYR A 243 16.90 18.40 22.53
N PHE A 244 17.77 17.48 22.10
CA PHE A 244 19.22 17.67 22.19
C PHE A 244 19.67 18.88 21.36
N GLN A 245 19.17 19.02 20.12
CA GLN A 245 19.48 20.19 19.28
C GLN A 245 18.92 21.51 19.81
N GLN A 246 17.82 21.46 20.58
CA GLN A 246 17.27 22.61 21.28
C GLN A 246 17.98 22.92 22.60
N GLU A 247 19.03 22.17 22.96
CA GLU A 247 19.73 22.26 24.25
C GLU A 247 18.82 21.99 25.48
N LYS A 248 17.67 21.35 25.25
CA LYS A 248 16.72 20.96 26.30
C LYS A 248 17.11 19.60 26.88
N LEU A 249 18.11 19.61 27.75
CA LEU A 249 18.71 18.38 28.27
C LEU A 249 17.74 17.50 29.07
N ILE A 250 16.84 18.08 29.86
CA ILE A 250 15.91 17.30 30.69
C ILE A 250 14.89 16.51 29.83
N PRO A 251 14.13 17.13 28.90
CA PRO A 251 13.28 16.38 27.99
C PRO A 251 14.05 15.37 27.12
N PHE A 252 15.29 15.70 26.71
CA PHE A 252 16.16 14.78 26.01
C PHE A 252 16.45 13.51 26.83
N GLU A 253 16.85 13.68 28.09
CA GLU A 253 17.14 12.57 29.01
C GLU A 253 15.89 11.69 29.20
N GLU A 254 14.71 12.30 29.41
CA GLU A 254 13.44 11.58 29.60
C GLU A 254 13.05 10.74 28.38
N GLU A 255 13.05 11.32 27.19
CA GLU A 255 12.72 10.62 25.95
C GLU A 255 13.75 9.54 25.59
N LEU A 256 15.02 9.75 25.93
CA LEU A 256 16.05 8.74 25.73
C LEU A 256 15.86 7.53 26.66
N VAL A 257 15.34 7.74 27.87
CA VAL A 257 14.93 6.63 28.75
C VAL A 257 13.76 5.86 28.15
N GLU A 258 12.72 6.52 27.64
CA GLU A 258 11.61 5.83 26.97
C GLU A 258 12.11 5.01 25.76
N ALA A 259 13.04 5.57 24.98
CA ALA A 259 13.66 4.86 23.86
C ALA A 259 14.50 3.65 24.29
N LEU A 260 15.14 3.68 25.46
CA LEU A 260 15.88 2.55 26.03
C LEU A 260 14.97 1.42 26.49
N LEU A 261 13.76 1.76 26.97
CA LEU A 261 12.77 0.79 27.41
C LEU A 261 12.13 0.03 26.24
N CYS A 262 12.25 0.54 25.00
CA CYS A 262 11.73 -0.16 23.85
C CYS A 262 12.77 -1.09 23.17
N PRO A 263 12.44 -2.39 22.96
CA PRO A 263 13.34 -3.35 22.32
C PRO A 263 13.86 -2.95 20.94
N PHE A 264 13.06 -2.25 20.14
CA PHE A 264 13.41 -1.89 18.75
C PHE A 264 14.38 -0.72 18.64
N SER A 265 14.33 0.24 19.58
CA SER A 265 15.18 1.43 19.60
C SER A 265 16.35 1.33 20.59
N MET A 266 16.32 0.37 21.51
CA MET A 266 17.29 0.22 22.61
C MET A 266 18.75 0.26 22.13
N GLY A 267 19.09 -0.43 21.03
CA GLY A 267 20.48 -0.49 20.55
C GLY A 267 21.04 0.88 20.16
N GLN A 268 20.26 1.68 19.44
CA GLN A 268 20.65 3.05 19.08
C GLN A 268 20.61 3.98 20.30
N ALA A 269 19.56 3.87 21.13
CA ALA A 269 19.39 4.66 22.34
C ALA A 269 20.55 4.47 23.32
N MET A 270 21.01 3.23 23.53
CA MET A 270 22.12 2.89 24.43
C MET A 270 23.45 3.52 24.00
N THR A 271 23.70 3.58 22.68
CA THR A 271 24.89 4.25 22.16
C THR A 271 24.88 5.74 22.48
N ASN A 272 23.73 6.40 22.30
CA ASN A 272 23.56 7.82 22.61
C ASN A 272 23.62 8.08 24.12
N TRP A 273 22.98 7.22 24.92
CA TRP A 273 22.98 7.26 26.38
C TRP A 273 24.39 7.24 26.95
N ASN A 274 25.19 6.25 26.55
CA ASN A 274 26.56 6.09 27.03
C ASN A 274 27.43 7.30 26.68
N ARG A 275 27.35 7.78 25.43
CA ARG A 275 28.12 8.96 24.98
C ARG A 275 27.74 10.22 25.76
N TYR A 276 26.45 10.45 25.93
CA TYR A 276 25.94 11.61 26.66
C TYR A 276 26.41 11.58 28.12
N TRP A 277 26.16 10.50 28.84
CA TRP A 277 26.49 10.42 30.26
C TRP A 277 27.98 10.34 30.54
N GLN A 278 28.79 9.80 29.62
CA GLN A 278 30.26 9.86 29.73
C GLN A 278 30.74 11.31 29.83
N VAL A 279 30.21 12.21 28.99
CA VAL A 279 30.55 13.63 29.02
C VAL A 279 29.99 14.28 30.29
N MET A 280 28.71 14.06 30.60
CA MET A 280 28.06 14.70 31.75
C MET A 280 28.69 14.33 33.09
N LEU A 281 29.10 13.08 33.26
CA LEU A 281 29.73 12.58 34.50
C LEU A 281 31.21 12.98 34.62
N SER A 282 31.88 13.34 33.52
CA SER A 282 33.28 13.78 33.54
C SER A 282 33.50 15.13 34.24
N SER A 283 32.44 15.95 34.34
CA SER A 283 32.48 17.27 34.99
C SER A 283 32.74 17.21 36.50
N GLY A 284 32.44 16.08 37.15
CA GLY A 284 32.49 15.94 38.60
C GLY A 284 31.28 16.53 39.34
N ASP A 285 30.30 17.10 38.63
CA ASP A 285 29.11 17.68 39.23
C ASP A 285 28.21 16.61 39.86
N SER A 286 27.64 16.91 41.03
CA SER A 286 26.74 16.01 41.74
C SER A 286 25.37 15.90 41.07
N VAL A 287 24.88 16.97 40.44
CA VAL A 287 23.53 17.04 39.87
C VAL A 287 23.32 16.04 38.72
N PRO A 288 24.20 15.95 37.70
CA PRO A 288 24.06 14.93 36.66
C PRO A 288 24.14 13.50 37.21
N LYS A 289 24.99 13.28 38.22
CA LYS A 289 25.15 11.96 38.87
C LYS A 289 23.86 11.51 39.56
N GLU A 290 23.16 12.43 40.22
CA GLU A 290 21.86 12.15 40.85
C GLU A 290 20.80 11.81 39.80
N ARG A 291 20.69 12.60 38.72
CA ARG A 291 19.77 12.33 37.62
C ARG A 291 20.04 10.99 36.94
N TYR A 292 21.30 10.69 36.63
CA TYR A 292 21.71 9.40 36.09
C TYR A 292 21.27 8.23 36.98
N THR A 293 21.52 8.34 38.29
CA THR A 293 21.14 7.32 39.27
C THR A 293 19.63 7.10 39.28
N LYS A 294 18.84 8.19 39.27
CA LYS A 294 17.38 8.15 39.20
C LYS A 294 16.88 7.42 37.95
N TYR A 295 17.42 7.74 36.77
CA TYR A 295 17.00 7.07 35.54
C TYR A 295 17.43 5.60 35.48
N MET A 296 18.64 5.27 35.94
CA MET A 296 19.08 3.87 35.99
C MET A 296 18.21 3.03 36.93
N GLN A 297 17.77 3.59 38.07
CA GLN A 297 16.80 2.92 38.94
C GLN A 297 15.47 2.68 38.24
N ARG A 298 14.98 3.66 37.47
CA ARG A 298 13.74 3.51 36.67
C ARG A 298 13.89 2.43 35.61
N ILE A 299 14.97 2.46 34.83
CA ILE A 299 15.25 1.47 33.77
C ILE A 299 15.32 0.06 34.36
N GLN A 300 16.05 -0.13 35.45
CA GLN A 300 16.14 -1.42 36.11
C GLN A 300 14.77 -1.90 36.61
N GLY A 301 13.97 -1.01 37.20
CA GLY A 301 12.63 -1.34 37.67
C GLY A 301 11.68 -1.83 36.57
N GLU A 302 11.75 -1.22 35.37
CA GLU A 302 10.95 -1.66 34.21
C GLU A 302 11.48 -2.96 33.60
N ILE A 303 12.80 -3.18 33.57
CA ILE A 303 13.40 -4.46 33.15
C ILE A 303 12.94 -5.58 34.09
N ASP A 304 13.08 -5.40 35.40
CA ASP A 304 12.65 -6.39 36.41
C ASP A 304 11.16 -6.71 36.31
N LYS A 305 10.35 -5.71 35.94
CA LYS A 305 8.90 -5.87 35.72
C LYS A 305 8.63 -6.68 34.44
N ALA A 306 9.27 -6.35 33.32
CA ALA A 306 9.15 -7.08 32.07
C ALA A 306 9.55 -8.55 32.23
N GLU A 307 10.67 -8.82 32.93
CA GLU A 307 11.13 -10.18 33.23
C GLU A 307 10.11 -10.98 34.05
N LYS A 308 9.49 -10.37 35.06
CA LYS A 308 8.43 -11.01 35.86
C LYS A 308 7.18 -11.29 35.02
N GLU A 309 6.79 -10.38 34.14
CA GLU A 309 5.66 -10.56 33.24
C GLU A 309 5.90 -11.72 32.27
N ASP A 310 7.08 -11.79 31.66
CA ASP A 310 7.44 -12.86 30.73
C ASP A 310 7.58 -14.21 31.43
N ALA A 311 8.15 -14.25 32.64
CA ALA A 311 8.15 -15.45 33.48
C ALA A 311 6.72 -15.92 33.84
N SER A 312 5.78 -14.98 34.03
CA SER A 312 4.38 -15.31 34.31
C SER A 312 3.63 -15.84 33.08
N LYS A 313 3.92 -15.32 31.88
CA LYS A 313 3.36 -15.80 30.61
C LYS A 313 3.88 -17.21 30.30
N ALA A 314 5.19 -17.43 30.46
CA ALA A 314 5.80 -18.75 30.25
C ALA A 314 5.16 -19.84 31.14
N LYS A 315 4.85 -19.53 32.41
CA LYS A 315 4.14 -20.47 33.30
C LYS A 315 2.68 -20.75 32.89
N LYS A 316 1.99 -19.76 32.33
CA LYS A 316 0.61 -19.93 31.83
C LYS A 316 0.57 -20.78 30.58
N ASP A 317 1.54 -20.58 29.69
CA ASP A 317 1.64 -21.35 28.45
C ASP A 317 2.04 -22.80 28.75
N SER A 318 2.98 -23.05 29.67
CA SER A 318 3.33 -24.42 30.08
C SER A 318 2.17 -25.18 30.72
N GLY A 319 1.31 -24.51 31.50
CA GLY A 319 0.13 -25.13 32.11
C GLY A 319 -1.01 -25.42 31.12
N ARG A 320 -1.02 -24.77 29.95
CA ARG A 320 -2.04 -24.97 28.93
C ARG A 320 -1.80 -26.26 28.14
N ASP A 321 -0.53 -26.60 27.94
CA ASP A 321 -0.13 -27.82 27.24
C ASP A 321 -0.41 -29.08 28.07
N GLU A 322 -0.38 -29.00 29.41
CA GLU A 322 -0.73 -30.12 30.29
C GLU A 322 -2.23 -30.45 30.31
N ILE A 323 -3.12 -29.51 29.95
CA ILE A 323 -4.59 -29.73 29.93
C ILE A 323 -5.05 -30.40 28.63
N LEU A 324 -4.19 -30.46 27.60
CA LEU A 324 -4.50 -31.03 26.30
C LEU A 324 -4.07 -32.50 26.12
N TYR A 325 -3.57 -33.15 27.18
CA TYR A 325 -3.22 -34.58 27.23
C TYR A 325 -4.10 -35.35 28.21
#